data_AF-A0A962USX6-F1
#
_entry.id   AF-A0A962USX6-F1
#
_cell.length_a   1.000
_cell.length_b   1.000
_cell.length_c   1.000
_cell.angle_alpha   90.00
_cell.angle_beta   90.00
_cell.angle_gamma   90.00
#
_symmetry.space_group_name_H-M   'P 1'
#
loop_
_entity.id
_entity.type
_entity.pdbx_description
1 polymer ?
#
loop_
_entity_poly.entity_id
_entity_poly.type
_entity_poly.pdbx_seq_one_letter_code
_entity_poly.pdbx_strand_id
1 'polypeptide(L)'
;MPRDGRFRGERTNEWLRFAENDGKAVAEIQEFLQSKGFFPFGVIDGVCGYRTASSMRLYQEYVRSVDGSADIGAPDGIFGPKSLQHVRRWRHDGIVAEWHAHDSSQPQPEYRDWMRLLSRVKTHYLQQPTRLLQRIADYDGATDTRPIAAWDFDPQRIHLVGIRRHEAQPGKRENDDVFILLINGSVFKFYGTTDPGKSSHRSGAPFLVHGQHRYRFGWHKQSDRQKVYRALKPRTSGVLIVRDGDRDFALTRRDLEGRLENNASINIHWGGRGVSNWSEGCQVICGRAYVNHRNDLVDCTRFAATTYSTLGTRVNGDYQTKGAYSVLVDLVTAFSGDEHALDYMLLYEEDLRLDPGFGDDMAAKINAVMQREATG
;
A
#
# COMPACT_ATOMS: atom_id res chain seq x y z
N MET A 1 -10.30 9.57 -14.81
CA MET A 1 -10.65 10.75 -15.61
C MET A 1 -11.92 11.35 -15.04
N PRO A 2 -11.96 12.67 -14.79
CA PRO A 2 -13.22 13.37 -14.58
C PRO A 2 -14.17 13.07 -15.75
N ARG A 3 -15.45 12.84 -15.45
CA ARG A 3 -16.52 12.83 -16.46
C ARG A 3 -17.52 13.91 -16.05
N ASP A 4 -17.77 14.87 -16.92
CA ASP A 4 -18.80 15.90 -16.75
C ASP A 4 -18.65 16.73 -15.45
N GLY A 5 -17.48 17.32 -15.21
CA GLY A 5 -17.25 18.16 -14.01
C GLY A 5 -17.37 17.42 -12.68
N ARG A 6 -17.27 16.08 -12.70
CA ARG A 6 -17.29 15.22 -11.52
C ARG A 6 -15.99 14.46 -11.38
N PHE A 7 -15.50 14.35 -10.16
CA PHE A 7 -14.44 13.41 -9.82
C PHE A 7 -15.02 12.22 -9.04
N ARG A 8 -14.31 11.11 -9.11
CA ARG A 8 -14.70 9.89 -8.44
C ARG A 8 -14.39 10.02 -6.95
N GLY A 9 -15.41 9.87 -6.11
CA GLY A 9 -15.24 9.83 -4.66
C GLY A 9 -14.73 8.47 -4.19
N GLU A 10 -14.52 8.35 -2.88
CA GLU A 10 -14.01 7.12 -2.25
C GLU A 10 -15.14 6.18 -1.81
N ARG A 11 -16.42 6.60 -1.89
CA ARG A 11 -17.58 5.71 -1.66
C ARG A 11 -17.94 4.87 -2.89
N THR A 12 -18.56 3.74 -2.62
CA THR A 12 -19.28 2.91 -3.59
C THR A 12 -20.20 3.78 -4.45
N ASN A 13 -19.94 3.79 -5.76
CA ASN A 13 -20.70 4.56 -6.76
C ASN A 13 -20.72 6.09 -6.59
N GLU A 14 -19.84 6.68 -5.77
CA GLU A 14 -19.85 8.14 -5.55
C GLU A 14 -19.13 8.90 -6.65
N TRP A 15 -19.82 9.93 -7.12
CA TRP A 15 -19.28 10.95 -8.01
C TRP A 15 -19.51 12.30 -7.33
N LEU A 16 -18.41 12.95 -6.98
CA LEU A 16 -18.42 14.26 -6.37
C LEU A 16 -18.39 15.30 -7.49
N ARG A 17 -19.36 16.21 -7.50
CA ARG A 17 -19.29 17.41 -8.34
C ARG A 17 -18.27 18.36 -7.73
N PHE A 18 -17.51 19.04 -8.57
CA PHE A 18 -16.83 20.23 -8.09
C PHE A 18 -17.89 21.22 -7.60
N ALA A 19 -17.71 21.69 -6.37
CA ALA A 19 -18.43 22.85 -5.86
C ALA A 19 -17.50 24.04 -6.03
N GLU A 20 -17.93 25.04 -6.79
CA GLU A 20 -17.23 26.31 -6.83
C GLU A 20 -17.36 26.96 -5.45
N ASN A 21 -16.22 27.32 -4.89
CA ASN A 21 -16.10 28.24 -3.78
C ASN A 21 -15.07 29.30 -4.20
N ASP A 22 -14.77 30.26 -3.33
CA ASP A 22 -13.77 31.29 -3.62
C ASP A 22 -12.32 30.77 -3.71
N GLY A 23 -12.10 29.46 -3.60
CA GLY A 23 -10.81 28.76 -3.68
C GLY A 23 -9.91 28.97 -2.46
N LYS A 24 -10.07 30.10 -1.77
CA LYS A 24 -9.24 30.54 -0.63
C LYS A 24 -9.25 29.52 0.50
N ALA A 25 -10.42 29.02 0.87
CA ALA A 25 -10.53 28.03 1.94
C ALA A 25 -9.75 26.73 1.65
N VAL A 26 -9.69 26.29 0.40
CA VAL A 26 -8.95 25.07 0.02
C VAL A 26 -7.45 25.36 -0.04
N ALA A 27 -7.06 26.49 -0.61
CA ALA A 27 -5.65 26.91 -0.67
C ALA A 27 -5.05 27.05 0.73
N GLU A 28 -5.76 27.65 1.69
CA GLU A 28 -5.32 27.77 3.08
C GLU A 28 -5.12 26.42 3.79
N ILE A 29 -5.93 25.42 3.42
CA ILE A 29 -5.75 24.03 3.91
C ILE A 29 -4.56 23.37 3.23
N GLN A 30 -4.35 23.57 1.93
CA GLN A 30 -3.17 23.07 1.22
C GLN A 30 -1.88 23.65 1.80
N GLU A 31 -1.84 24.96 2.04
CA GLU A 31 -0.72 25.66 2.70
C GLU A 31 -0.47 25.09 4.10
N PHE A 32 -1.52 24.92 4.89
CA PHE A 32 -1.41 24.29 6.20
C PHE A 32 -0.80 22.89 6.08
N LEU A 33 -1.37 22.01 5.26
CA LEU A 33 -0.91 20.63 5.09
C LEU A 33 0.53 20.56 4.59
N GLN A 34 0.93 21.46 3.69
CA GLN A 34 2.30 21.55 3.20
C GLN A 34 3.25 21.96 4.32
N SER A 35 2.95 23.04 5.05
CA SER A 35 3.76 23.52 6.17
C SER A 35 3.89 22.52 7.33
N LYS A 36 2.94 21.57 7.45
CA LYS A 36 2.93 20.55 8.50
C LYS A 36 3.47 19.19 8.05
N GLY A 37 3.94 19.07 6.81
CA GLY A 37 4.59 17.85 6.30
C GLY A 37 3.64 16.78 5.74
N PHE A 38 2.42 17.14 5.37
CA PHE A 38 1.42 16.21 4.80
C PHE A 38 1.27 16.34 3.28
N PHE A 39 1.71 17.45 2.69
CA PHE A 39 1.53 17.76 1.26
C PHE A 39 2.85 18.19 0.57
N PRO A 40 3.93 17.39 0.68
CA PRO A 40 5.28 17.81 0.30
C PRO A 40 5.44 18.10 -1.21
N PHE A 41 4.76 17.34 -2.07
CA PHE A 41 4.81 17.52 -3.53
C PHE A 41 3.49 18.01 -4.11
N GLY A 42 2.66 18.63 -3.26
CA GLY A 42 1.38 19.17 -3.68
C GLY A 42 1.48 20.60 -4.18
N VAL A 43 0.65 20.95 -5.16
CA VAL A 43 0.49 22.32 -5.64
C VAL A 43 -0.62 23.01 -4.85
N ILE A 44 -0.38 24.24 -4.40
CA ILE A 44 -1.40 25.09 -3.78
C ILE A 44 -2.15 25.78 -4.92
N ASP A 45 -3.30 25.22 -5.29
CA ASP A 45 -4.11 25.65 -6.43
C ASP A 45 -5.57 25.92 -6.07
N GLY A 46 -5.95 25.76 -4.80
CA GLY A 46 -7.33 25.89 -4.35
C GLY A 46 -8.24 24.75 -4.81
N VAL A 47 -7.69 23.69 -5.42
CA VAL A 47 -8.45 22.53 -5.89
C VAL A 47 -8.30 21.37 -4.92
N CYS A 48 -9.43 20.94 -4.34
CA CYS A 48 -9.46 19.74 -3.49
C CYS A 48 -9.46 18.47 -4.36
N GLY A 49 -8.32 18.22 -5.01
CA GLY A 49 -8.07 17.02 -5.79
C GLY A 49 -7.71 15.81 -4.93
N TYR A 50 -7.31 14.74 -5.61
CA TYR A 50 -7.01 13.47 -4.94
C TYR A 50 -5.86 13.57 -3.94
N ARG A 51 -4.79 14.31 -4.28
CA ARG A 51 -3.63 14.50 -3.40
C ARG A 51 -4.00 15.34 -2.17
N THR A 52 -4.77 16.41 -2.35
CA THR A 52 -5.29 17.23 -1.23
C THR A 52 -6.13 16.36 -0.28
N ALA A 53 -7.10 15.61 -0.81
CA ALA A 53 -7.94 14.72 0.01
C ALA A 53 -7.15 13.61 0.73
N SER A 54 -6.11 13.06 0.09
CA SER A 54 -5.23 12.07 0.73
C SER A 54 -4.43 12.70 1.88
N SER A 55 -3.93 13.91 1.68
CA SER A 55 -3.16 14.65 2.69
C SER A 55 -4.03 15.06 3.88
N MET A 56 -5.30 15.41 3.62
CA MET A 56 -6.32 15.63 4.65
C MET A 56 -6.55 14.38 5.49
N ARG A 57 -6.67 13.19 4.87
CA ARG A 57 -6.81 11.92 5.58
C ARG A 57 -5.57 11.55 6.39
N LEU A 58 -4.37 11.76 5.83
CA LEU A 58 -3.12 11.56 6.58
C LEU A 58 -3.03 12.45 7.80
N TYR A 59 -3.44 13.73 7.68
CA TYR A 59 -3.51 14.63 8.83
C TYR A 59 -4.48 14.13 9.90
N GLN A 60 -5.70 13.76 9.50
CA GLN A 60 -6.70 13.21 10.43
C GLN A 60 -6.18 11.94 11.12
N GLU A 61 -5.56 11.05 10.36
CA GLU A 61 -4.99 9.80 10.87
C GLU A 61 -3.81 10.05 11.82
N TYR A 62 -2.94 10.99 11.50
CA TYR A 62 -1.81 11.38 12.36
C TYR A 62 -2.30 11.96 13.68
N VAL A 63 -3.27 12.89 13.64
CA VAL A 63 -3.84 13.47 14.87
C VAL A 63 -4.50 12.39 15.74
N ARG A 64 -5.19 11.43 15.11
CA ARG A 64 -5.85 10.32 15.84
C ARG A 64 -4.84 9.36 16.47
N SER A 65 -3.80 8.97 15.73
CA SER A 65 -2.91 7.86 16.09
C SER A 65 -1.59 8.27 16.73
N VAL A 66 -1.04 9.44 16.36
CA VAL A 66 0.30 9.89 16.76
C VAL A 66 0.22 11.03 17.80
N ASP A 67 -0.70 11.96 17.59
CA ASP A 67 -1.04 13.05 18.55
C ASP A 67 -2.05 12.57 19.61
N GLY A 68 -2.59 11.35 19.47
CA GLY A 68 -3.47 10.70 20.46
C GLY A 68 -4.85 11.34 20.64
N SER A 69 -5.25 12.24 19.75
CA SER A 69 -6.50 12.99 19.83
C SER A 69 -7.62 12.28 19.08
N ALA A 70 -8.31 11.33 19.74
CA ALA A 70 -9.40 10.56 19.13
C ALA A 70 -10.64 11.40 18.78
N ASP A 71 -10.77 12.60 19.34
CA ASP A 71 -11.88 13.52 19.10
C ASP A 71 -11.94 14.03 17.65
N ILE A 72 -10.83 14.00 16.90
CA ILE A 72 -10.79 14.35 15.47
C ILE A 72 -11.72 13.45 14.62
N GLY A 73 -11.99 12.22 15.07
CA GLY A 73 -12.84 11.25 14.39
C GLY A 73 -12.10 10.34 13.41
N ALA A 74 -12.85 9.73 12.48
CA ALA A 74 -12.30 8.84 11.46
C ALA A 74 -11.59 9.64 10.35
N PRO A 75 -10.52 9.10 9.73
CA PRO A 75 -9.82 9.74 8.62
C PRO A 75 -10.63 9.63 7.31
N ASP A 76 -11.69 10.44 7.19
CA ASP A 76 -12.63 10.42 6.08
C ASP A 76 -12.30 11.41 4.95
N GLY A 77 -11.34 12.32 5.18
CA GLY A 77 -10.91 13.36 4.24
C GLY A 77 -11.83 14.57 4.20
N ILE A 78 -12.75 14.71 5.15
CA ILE A 78 -13.66 15.85 5.28
C ILE A 78 -13.20 16.73 6.43
N PHE A 79 -12.76 17.95 6.13
CA PHE A 79 -12.38 18.91 7.17
C PHE A 79 -13.61 19.61 7.74
N GLY A 80 -14.31 18.91 8.63
CA GLY A 80 -15.41 19.47 9.43
C GLY A 80 -14.92 20.30 10.64
N PRO A 81 -15.83 20.72 11.53
CA PRO A 81 -15.51 21.56 12.69
C PRO A 81 -14.37 21.01 13.56
N LYS A 82 -14.33 19.68 13.77
CA LYS A 82 -13.29 19.00 14.54
C LYS A 82 -11.92 19.09 13.87
N SER A 83 -11.80 18.75 12.59
CA SER A 83 -10.54 18.91 11.86
C SER A 83 -10.07 20.36 11.86
N LEU A 84 -10.97 21.33 11.66
CA LEU A 84 -10.64 22.75 11.71
C LEU A 84 -10.21 23.23 13.10
N GLN A 85 -10.72 22.63 14.18
CA GLN A 85 -10.26 22.88 15.54
C GLN A 85 -8.81 22.43 15.72
N HIS A 86 -8.45 21.22 15.26
CA HIS A 86 -7.07 20.74 15.33
C HIS A 86 -6.13 21.54 14.43
N VAL A 87 -6.59 22.00 13.25
CA VAL A 87 -5.81 22.90 12.39
C VAL A 87 -5.46 24.19 13.15
N ARG A 88 -6.42 24.80 13.85
CA ARG A 88 -6.16 25.99 14.67
C ARG A 88 -5.20 25.69 15.82
N ARG A 89 -5.38 24.57 16.53
CA ARG A 89 -4.47 24.13 17.59
C ARG A 89 -3.04 23.99 17.08
N TRP A 90 -2.84 23.23 15.99
CA TRP A 90 -1.52 23.01 15.39
C TRP A 90 -0.87 24.29 14.84
N ARG A 91 -1.67 25.26 14.39
CA ARG A 91 -1.16 26.60 14.02
C ARG A 91 -0.71 27.37 15.27
N HIS A 92 -1.51 27.38 16.33
CA HIS A 92 -1.20 28.07 17.58
C HIS A 92 0.05 27.49 18.27
N ASP A 93 0.11 26.17 18.37
CA ASP A 93 1.14 25.44 19.12
C ASP A 93 2.41 25.18 18.29
N GLY A 94 2.43 25.57 17.01
CA GLY A 94 3.59 25.35 16.13
C GLY A 94 3.86 23.88 15.78
N ILE A 95 2.90 22.98 15.99
CA ILE A 95 3.07 21.53 15.80
C ILE A 95 3.33 21.20 14.31
N VAL A 96 4.27 20.30 14.04
CA VAL A 96 4.60 19.74 12.71
C VAL A 96 4.69 18.22 12.83
N ALA A 97 4.35 17.47 11.79
CA ALA A 97 4.47 16.02 11.81
C ALA A 97 5.94 15.59 11.93
N GLU A 98 6.23 14.60 12.75
CA GLU A 98 7.61 14.13 13.00
C GLU A 98 8.25 13.53 11.76
N TRP A 99 7.48 12.85 10.92
CA TRP A 99 7.99 12.32 9.65
C TRP A 99 8.46 13.42 8.68
N HIS A 100 8.16 14.70 8.97
CA HIS A 100 8.67 15.83 8.20
C HIS A 100 10.16 16.07 8.47
N ALA A 101 10.69 15.58 9.60
CA ALA A 101 12.11 15.67 9.96
C ALA A 101 12.97 14.58 9.28
N HIS A 102 12.35 13.68 8.51
CA HIS A 102 13.03 12.60 7.80
C HIS A 102 12.88 12.78 6.30
N ASP A 103 13.92 12.37 5.58
CA ASP A 103 13.91 12.24 4.12
C ASP A 103 14.89 11.15 3.70
N SER A 104 15.11 10.99 2.39
CA SER A 104 16.05 10.01 1.83
C SER A 104 17.52 10.29 2.18
N SER A 105 17.88 11.51 2.55
CA SER A 105 19.23 11.92 2.97
C SER A 105 19.46 11.73 4.47
N GLN A 106 18.41 11.86 5.29
CA GLN A 106 18.44 11.65 6.74
C GLN A 106 17.34 10.69 7.21
N PRO A 107 17.37 9.42 6.77
CA PRO A 107 16.32 8.45 7.07
C PRO A 107 16.37 7.91 8.51
N GLN A 108 15.28 7.30 8.94
CA GLN A 108 15.22 6.52 10.18
C GLN A 108 16.19 5.32 10.14
N PRO A 109 16.69 4.84 11.30
CA PRO A 109 17.56 3.66 11.35
C PRO A 109 16.96 2.44 10.65
N GLU A 110 15.69 2.13 10.92
CA GLU A 110 15.01 0.98 10.33
C GLU A 110 14.91 1.08 8.79
N TYR A 111 14.70 2.29 8.26
CA TYR A 111 14.70 2.51 6.81
C TYR A 111 16.05 2.12 6.21
N ARG A 112 17.17 2.52 6.84
CA ARG A 112 18.52 2.14 6.38
C ARG A 112 18.73 0.63 6.43
N ASP A 113 18.19 -0.04 7.46
CA ASP A 113 18.28 -1.49 7.57
C ASP A 113 17.56 -2.19 6.42
N TRP A 114 16.34 -1.76 6.08
CA TRP A 114 15.61 -2.28 4.92
C TRP A 114 16.33 -2.02 3.59
N MET A 115 16.85 -0.81 3.35
CA MET A 115 17.58 -0.50 2.12
C MET A 115 18.88 -1.32 1.99
N ARG A 116 19.55 -1.58 3.11
CA ARG A 116 20.73 -2.46 3.17
C ARG A 116 20.36 -3.91 2.83
N LEU A 117 19.27 -4.43 3.41
CA LEU A 117 18.76 -5.75 3.07
C LEU A 117 18.47 -5.87 1.57
N LEU A 118 17.70 -4.94 0.99
CA LEU A 118 17.39 -4.94 -0.44
C LEU A 118 18.65 -4.96 -1.33
N SER A 119 19.66 -4.18 -0.95
CA SER A 119 20.96 -4.17 -1.65
C SER A 119 21.69 -5.53 -1.56
N ARG A 120 21.61 -6.20 -0.40
CA ARG A 120 22.17 -7.54 -0.22
C ARG A 120 21.40 -8.60 -1.00
N VAL A 121 20.07 -8.52 -1.03
CA VAL A 121 19.21 -9.37 -1.86
C VAL A 121 19.58 -9.26 -3.34
N LYS A 122 19.73 -8.05 -3.88
CA LYS A 122 20.19 -7.85 -5.27
C LYS A 122 21.57 -8.45 -5.48
N THR A 123 22.51 -8.22 -4.57
CA THR A 123 23.87 -8.77 -4.68
C THR A 123 23.87 -10.29 -4.69
N HIS A 124 23.10 -10.92 -3.80
CA HIS A 124 22.93 -12.36 -3.73
C HIS A 124 22.41 -12.93 -5.05
N TYR A 125 21.30 -12.39 -5.57
CA TYR A 125 20.70 -12.91 -6.79
C TYR A 125 21.49 -12.56 -8.07
N LEU A 126 22.31 -11.52 -8.09
CA LEU A 126 23.26 -11.30 -9.19
C LEU A 126 24.33 -12.39 -9.24
N GLN A 127 24.79 -12.87 -8.09
CA GLN A 127 25.81 -13.92 -8.00
C GLN A 127 25.22 -15.33 -8.19
N GLN A 128 24.02 -15.55 -7.68
CA GLN A 128 23.35 -16.84 -7.65
C GLN A 128 21.89 -16.69 -8.10
N PRO A 129 21.65 -16.36 -9.39
CA PRO A 129 20.29 -16.19 -9.87
C PRO A 129 19.55 -17.52 -9.87
N THR A 130 18.30 -17.52 -9.37
CA THR A 130 17.43 -18.69 -9.50
C THR A 130 17.05 -18.90 -10.97
N ARG A 131 16.63 -20.12 -11.31
CA ARG A 131 16.14 -20.41 -12.67
C ARG A 131 14.99 -19.50 -13.09
N LEU A 132 14.10 -19.13 -12.16
CA LEU A 132 13.00 -18.20 -12.42
C LEU A 132 13.54 -16.81 -12.78
N LEU A 133 14.51 -16.30 -12.02
CA LEU A 133 15.09 -14.97 -12.25
C LEU A 133 15.92 -14.93 -13.56
N GLN A 134 16.58 -16.02 -13.94
CA GLN A 134 17.21 -16.16 -15.27
C GLN A 134 16.17 -16.03 -16.38
N ARG A 135 15.05 -16.77 -16.27
CA ARG A 135 13.97 -16.71 -17.27
C ARG A 135 13.29 -15.34 -17.36
N ILE A 136 13.27 -14.58 -16.27
CA ILE A 136 12.81 -13.18 -16.27
C ILE A 136 13.78 -12.29 -17.06
N ALA A 137 15.09 -12.53 -16.93
CA ALA A 137 16.10 -11.81 -17.72
C ALA A 137 16.01 -12.14 -19.21
N ASP A 138 15.66 -13.37 -19.55
CA ASP A 138 15.49 -13.86 -20.94
C ASP A 138 14.08 -13.58 -21.50
N TYR A 139 13.21 -12.85 -20.79
CA TYR A 139 11.85 -12.58 -21.24
C TYR A 139 11.84 -11.45 -22.29
N ASP A 140 11.60 -11.81 -23.56
CA ASP A 140 11.64 -10.87 -24.70
C ASP A 140 10.44 -9.92 -24.82
N GLY A 141 9.38 -10.13 -24.02
CA GLY A 141 8.16 -9.33 -24.09
C GLY A 141 8.23 -8.06 -23.22
N ALA A 142 7.44 -7.04 -23.59
CA ALA A 142 7.27 -5.86 -22.73
C ALA A 142 6.60 -6.25 -21.40
N THR A 143 7.23 -5.89 -20.28
CA THR A 143 6.70 -6.15 -18.92
C THR A 143 7.19 -5.09 -17.93
N ASP A 144 6.46 -4.93 -16.84
CA ASP A 144 6.80 -4.13 -15.66
C ASP A 144 7.60 -4.94 -14.62
N THR A 145 7.80 -6.25 -14.80
CA THR A 145 8.73 -7.04 -13.99
C THR A 145 10.17 -6.77 -14.44
N ARG A 146 11.07 -6.53 -13.48
CA ARG A 146 12.46 -6.16 -13.76
C ARG A 146 13.41 -7.34 -13.61
N PRO A 147 14.36 -7.53 -14.54
CA PRO A 147 15.49 -8.44 -14.30
C PRO A 147 16.37 -7.89 -13.17
N ILE A 148 17.13 -8.78 -12.52
CA ILE A 148 17.93 -8.46 -11.32
C ILE A 148 18.86 -7.26 -11.55
N ALA A 149 19.52 -7.20 -12.72
CA ALA A 149 20.42 -6.09 -13.06
C ALA A 149 19.72 -4.72 -13.02
N ALA A 150 18.43 -4.69 -13.36
CA ALA A 150 17.60 -3.48 -13.40
C ALA A 150 16.84 -3.21 -12.10
N TRP A 151 17.02 -4.03 -11.05
CA TRP A 151 16.44 -3.73 -9.73
C TRP A 151 17.02 -2.41 -9.22
N ASP A 152 16.14 -1.51 -8.77
CA ASP A 152 16.51 -0.15 -8.40
C ASP A 152 16.04 0.14 -6.97
N PHE A 153 16.96 0.57 -6.12
CA PHE A 153 16.71 0.93 -4.73
C PHE A 153 17.15 2.36 -4.45
N ASP A 154 16.94 3.27 -5.41
CA ASP A 154 17.10 4.70 -5.19
C ASP A 154 16.23 5.15 -3.98
N PRO A 155 16.83 5.67 -2.89
CA PRO A 155 16.08 6.07 -1.69
C PRO A 155 15.16 7.27 -1.92
N GLN A 156 15.28 7.99 -3.04
CA GLN A 156 14.33 9.03 -3.44
C GLN A 156 13.00 8.47 -3.96
N ARG A 157 12.97 7.18 -4.33
CA ARG A 157 11.76 6.50 -4.78
C ARG A 157 11.02 5.83 -3.62
N ILE A 158 9.73 5.62 -3.84
CA ILE A 158 8.89 4.83 -2.95
C ILE A 158 9.14 3.35 -3.24
N HIS A 159 9.42 2.58 -2.19
CA HIS A 159 9.53 1.12 -2.25
C HIS A 159 8.44 0.49 -1.41
N LEU A 160 7.75 -0.51 -1.96
CA LEU A 160 6.86 -1.39 -1.22
C LEU A 160 7.45 -2.79 -1.28
N VAL A 161 7.76 -3.38 -0.14
CA VAL A 161 8.32 -4.73 -0.05
C VAL A 161 7.26 -5.67 0.48
N GLY A 162 6.77 -6.60 -0.35
CA GLY A 162 5.95 -7.72 0.10
C GLY A 162 6.85 -8.87 0.52
N ILE A 163 6.59 -9.46 1.68
CA ILE A 163 7.31 -10.63 2.19
C ILE A 163 6.33 -11.78 2.25
N ARG A 164 6.51 -12.75 1.35
CA ARG A 164 5.80 -14.01 1.35
C ARG A 164 6.42 -14.93 2.39
N ARG A 165 5.69 -15.21 3.46
CA ARG A 165 6.20 -16.00 4.60
C ARG A 165 6.22 -17.48 4.33
N HIS A 166 5.15 -17.98 3.74
CA HIS A 166 5.01 -19.38 3.39
C HIS A 166 4.44 -19.47 1.98
N GLU A 167 4.77 -20.55 1.27
CA GLU A 167 3.97 -20.90 0.10
C GLU A 167 2.57 -21.28 0.57
N ALA A 168 1.55 -20.77 -0.13
CA ALA A 168 0.17 -21.11 0.15
C ALA A 168 -0.01 -22.63 0.27
N GLN A 169 -0.74 -23.06 1.30
CA GLN A 169 -1.06 -24.46 1.51
C GLN A 169 -2.50 -24.74 1.08
N PRO A 170 -2.79 -25.94 0.54
CA PRO A 170 -4.16 -26.34 0.23
C PRO A 170 -5.10 -26.13 1.43
N GLY A 171 -6.13 -25.31 1.25
CA GLY A 171 -7.17 -25.06 2.26
C GLY A 171 -6.82 -24.04 3.37
N LYS A 172 -5.59 -23.51 3.43
CA LYS A 172 -5.20 -22.43 4.35
C LYS A 172 -4.75 -21.21 3.56
N ARG A 173 -5.52 -20.12 3.63
CA ARG A 173 -5.13 -18.81 3.11
C ARG A 173 -5.35 -17.78 4.18
N GLU A 174 -4.26 -17.49 4.87
CA GLU A 174 -4.24 -16.57 5.97
C GLU A 174 -3.77 -15.20 5.45
N ASN A 175 -4.04 -14.16 6.24
CA ASN A 175 -3.43 -12.85 6.00
C ASN A 175 -2.12 -12.79 6.80
N ASP A 176 -1.22 -13.72 6.54
CA ASP A 176 -0.01 -13.96 7.32
C ASP A 176 1.22 -13.24 6.75
N ASP A 177 1.19 -12.79 5.49
CA ASP A 177 2.24 -11.99 4.88
C ASP A 177 2.29 -10.56 5.40
N VAL A 178 3.44 -9.91 5.18
CA VAL A 178 3.68 -8.51 5.58
C VAL A 178 4.13 -7.67 4.40
N PHE A 179 3.81 -6.39 4.47
CA PHE A 179 4.18 -5.39 3.48
C PHE A 179 4.88 -4.22 4.18
N ILE A 180 6.06 -3.85 3.69
CA ILE A 180 6.89 -2.79 4.25
C ILE A 180 6.92 -1.64 3.25
N LEU A 181 6.37 -0.50 3.63
CA LEU A 181 6.44 0.72 2.84
C LEU A 181 7.62 1.55 3.32
N LEU A 182 8.59 1.75 2.42
CA LEU A 182 9.74 2.63 2.60
C LEU A 182 9.46 3.92 1.85
N ILE A 183 9.24 5.02 2.58
CA ILE A 183 8.80 6.28 1.99
C ILE A 183 9.32 7.47 2.79
N ASN A 184 9.94 8.43 2.10
CA ASN A 184 10.49 9.64 2.70
C ASN A 184 11.35 9.37 3.97
N GLY A 185 12.26 8.40 3.86
CA GLY A 185 13.12 8.00 4.97
C GLY A 185 12.43 7.32 6.16
N SER A 186 11.13 7.02 6.07
CA SER A 186 10.31 6.41 7.12
C SER A 186 9.83 5.01 6.72
N VAL A 187 9.48 4.18 7.72
CA VAL A 187 9.00 2.81 7.52
C VAL A 187 7.59 2.63 8.07
N PHE A 188 6.69 2.07 7.28
CA PHE A 188 5.36 1.64 7.72
C PHE A 188 5.19 0.15 7.42
N LYS A 189 4.55 -0.61 8.31
CA LYS A 189 4.24 -2.03 8.06
C LYS A 189 2.76 -2.28 7.98
N PHE A 190 2.37 -3.10 7.03
CA PHE A 190 1.01 -3.58 6.82
C PHE A 190 1.03 -5.10 6.74
N TYR A 191 -0.15 -5.70 6.78
CA TYR A 191 -0.28 -7.14 6.64
C TYR A 191 -1.40 -7.51 5.68
N GLY A 192 -1.36 -8.74 5.19
CA GLY A 192 -2.28 -9.21 4.17
C GLY A 192 -1.77 -10.50 3.57
N THR A 193 -1.92 -10.66 2.27
CA THR A 193 -1.43 -11.86 1.59
C THR A 193 -0.98 -11.55 0.16
N THR A 194 0.11 -12.19 -0.20
CA THR A 194 0.76 -12.18 -1.51
C THR A 194 0.31 -13.35 -2.37
N ASP A 195 -0.48 -14.25 -1.81
CA ASP A 195 -0.97 -15.45 -2.46
C ASP A 195 -2.28 -15.20 -3.20
N PRO A 196 -2.49 -15.85 -4.36
CA PRO A 196 -3.77 -15.84 -5.00
C PRO A 196 -4.83 -16.45 -4.09
N GLY A 197 -5.97 -15.77 -4.01
CA GLY A 197 -7.30 -16.28 -3.69
C GLY A 197 -7.85 -17.23 -4.77
N LYS A 198 -9.08 -17.72 -4.56
CA LYS A 198 -9.67 -18.79 -5.38
C LYS A 198 -9.63 -18.39 -6.85
N SER A 199 -9.20 -19.28 -7.74
CA SER A 199 -9.19 -19.02 -9.18
C SER A 199 -10.06 -20.04 -9.92
N SER A 200 -10.88 -19.54 -10.85
CA SER A 200 -11.62 -20.36 -11.82
C SER A 200 -10.89 -20.54 -13.16
N HIS A 201 -9.70 -19.95 -13.30
CA HIS A 201 -8.97 -19.96 -14.55
C HIS A 201 -8.48 -21.38 -14.89
N ARG A 202 -8.68 -21.82 -16.15
CA ARG A 202 -8.35 -23.20 -16.58
C ARG A 202 -6.88 -23.58 -16.41
N SER A 203 -5.99 -22.59 -16.52
CA SER A 203 -4.55 -22.76 -16.33
C SER A 203 -4.12 -22.61 -14.87
N GLY A 204 -5.07 -22.39 -13.96
CA GLY A 204 -4.83 -22.24 -12.53
C GLY A 204 -4.55 -20.82 -12.06
N ALA A 205 -4.28 -20.73 -10.75
CA ALA A 205 -4.16 -19.47 -10.04
C ALA A 205 -2.88 -18.72 -10.47
N PRO A 206 -2.94 -17.39 -10.70
CA PRO A 206 -1.77 -16.63 -11.07
C PRO A 206 -0.99 -16.20 -9.83
N PHE A 207 0.27 -16.61 -9.73
CA PHE A 207 1.20 -16.14 -8.72
C PHE A 207 2.16 -15.12 -9.31
N LEU A 208 2.24 -13.96 -8.68
CA LEU A 208 3.28 -12.98 -8.97
C LEU A 208 4.66 -13.60 -8.70
N VAL A 209 5.56 -13.47 -9.67
CA VAL A 209 6.92 -14.00 -9.56
C VAL A 209 7.72 -13.21 -8.52
N HIS A 210 8.64 -13.87 -7.83
CA HIS A 210 9.61 -13.22 -6.94
C HIS A 210 10.48 -12.19 -7.71
N GLY A 211 10.80 -11.06 -7.08
CA GLY A 211 11.63 -9.99 -7.65
C GLY A 211 10.98 -8.60 -7.62
N GLN A 212 11.55 -7.65 -8.38
CA GLN A 212 11.07 -6.26 -8.44
C GLN A 212 10.12 -6.02 -9.62
N HIS A 213 9.07 -5.24 -9.37
CA HIS A 213 8.03 -4.88 -10.33
C HIS A 213 7.72 -3.39 -10.25
N ARG A 214 7.36 -2.78 -11.38
CA ARG A 214 6.96 -1.37 -11.40
C ARG A 214 5.45 -1.21 -11.34
N TYR A 215 4.99 -0.53 -10.30
CA TYR A 215 3.58 -0.22 -10.08
C TYR A 215 3.33 1.28 -10.18
N ARG A 216 2.09 1.64 -10.51
CA ARG A 216 1.59 3.01 -10.48
C ARG A 216 0.24 3.10 -9.80
N PHE A 217 -0.08 4.31 -9.38
CA PHE A 217 -1.39 4.61 -8.87
C PHE A 217 -2.47 4.52 -9.97
N GLY A 218 -3.53 3.77 -9.69
CA GLY A 218 -4.61 3.50 -10.63
C GLY A 218 -5.94 3.27 -9.94
N TRP A 219 -6.93 2.81 -10.72
CA TRP A 219 -8.27 2.48 -10.21
C TRP A 219 -8.53 0.99 -10.33
N HIS A 220 -8.96 0.38 -9.23
CA HIS A 220 -9.45 -0.98 -9.17
C HIS A 220 -10.88 -1.08 -9.73
N LYS A 221 -11.23 -2.24 -10.34
CA LYS A 221 -12.58 -2.60 -10.80
C LYS A 221 -13.36 -1.49 -11.54
N GLN A 222 -12.71 -0.75 -12.44
CA GLN A 222 -13.36 0.35 -13.18
C GLN A 222 -14.68 -0.03 -13.89
N SER A 223 -14.85 -1.30 -14.26
CA SER A 223 -16.07 -1.83 -14.87
C SER A 223 -17.24 -2.04 -13.87
N ASP A 224 -16.96 -2.17 -12.58
CA ASP A 224 -17.96 -2.34 -11.52
C ASP A 224 -18.01 -1.06 -10.68
N ARG A 225 -19.00 -0.20 -10.97
CA ARG A 225 -19.19 1.10 -10.31
C ARG A 225 -19.40 0.98 -8.80
N GLN A 226 -19.70 -0.18 -8.25
CA GLN A 226 -19.83 -0.37 -6.80
C GLN A 226 -18.52 -0.80 -6.14
N LYS A 227 -17.47 -1.12 -6.91
CA LYS A 227 -16.19 -1.63 -6.38
C LYS A 227 -14.98 -0.83 -6.83
N VAL A 228 -15.18 0.39 -7.35
CA VAL A 228 -14.10 1.27 -7.79
C VAL A 228 -13.48 2.00 -6.61
N TYR A 229 -12.19 1.80 -6.40
CA TYR A 229 -11.36 2.54 -5.45
C TYR A 229 -9.91 2.56 -5.96
N ARG A 230 -9.02 3.29 -5.28
CA ARG A 230 -7.62 3.35 -5.70
C ARG A 230 -6.84 2.09 -5.37
N ALA A 231 -6.01 1.68 -6.32
CA ALA A 231 -5.09 0.56 -6.18
C ALA A 231 -3.79 0.82 -6.91
N LEU A 232 -2.78 0.04 -6.55
CA LEU A 232 -1.55 -0.01 -7.32
C LEU A 232 -1.76 -1.00 -8.46
N LYS A 233 -1.46 -0.57 -9.68
CA LYS A 233 -1.55 -1.39 -10.89
C LYS A 233 -0.17 -1.51 -11.53
N PRO A 234 0.10 -2.57 -12.32
CA PRO A 234 1.28 -2.58 -13.18
C PRO A 234 1.36 -1.28 -13.99
N ARG A 235 2.57 -0.72 -14.10
CA ARG A 235 2.76 0.63 -14.63
C ARG A 235 2.31 0.74 -16.09
N THR A 236 2.71 -0.19 -16.95
CA THR A 236 2.39 -0.18 -18.38
C THR A 236 1.78 -1.52 -18.82
N SER A 237 2.61 -2.49 -19.16
CA SER A 237 2.27 -3.68 -19.94
C SER A 237 1.80 -4.86 -19.08
N GLY A 238 2.01 -4.80 -17.76
CA GLY A 238 1.70 -5.90 -16.85
C GLY A 238 2.94 -6.50 -16.21
N VAL A 239 2.72 -7.32 -15.19
CA VAL A 239 3.77 -8.04 -14.46
C VAL A 239 3.79 -9.49 -14.87
N LEU A 240 4.96 -10.11 -14.76
CA LEU A 240 5.12 -11.54 -14.98
C LEU A 240 4.54 -12.36 -13.83
N ILE A 241 3.83 -13.43 -14.20
CA ILE A 241 3.32 -14.44 -13.29
C ILE A 241 3.79 -15.83 -13.71
N VAL A 242 3.69 -16.76 -12.78
CA VAL A 242 3.58 -18.20 -13.06
C VAL A 242 2.17 -18.66 -12.67
N ARG A 243 1.74 -19.77 -13.26
CA ARG A 243 0.43 -20.36 -12.99
C ARG A 243 0.62 -21.65 -12.22
N ASP A 244 -0.14 -21.83 -11.16
CA ASP A 244 -0.29 -23.10 -10.43
C ASP A 244 -1.10 -24.06 -11.31
N GLY A 245 -0.40 -24.92 -12.06
CA GLY A 245 -0.98 -25.67 -13.16
C GLY A 245 -1.80 -26.89 -12.73
N ASP A 246 -1.46 -27.49 -11.59
CA ASP A 246 -2.19 -28.63 -11.01
C ASP A 246 -3.32 -28.19 -10.06
N ARG A 247 -3.38 -26.90 -9.73
CA ARG A 247 -4.48 -26.21 -9.03
C ARG A 247 -4.59 -26.65 -7.57
N ASP A 248 -3.47 -26.97 -6.95
CA ASP A 248 -3.39 -27.26 -5.52
C ASP A 248 -3.20 -25.99 -4.67
N PHE A 249 -2.96 -24.84 -5.31
CA PHE A 249 -2.67 -23.54 -4.72
C PHE A 249 -1.40 -23.50 -3.89
N ALA A 250 -0.41 -24.33 -4.22
CA ALA A 250 0.97 -24.24 -3.77
C ALA A 250 1.87 -24.04 -5.00
N LEU A 251 2.93 -23.24 -4.87
CA LEU A 251 3.90 -23.10 -5.96
C LEU A 251 4.90 -24.24 -5.90
N THR A 252 4.71 -25.27 -6.73
CA THR A 252 5.71 -26.32 -6.82
C THR A 252 6.87 -25.90 -7.74
N ARG A 253 8.00 -26.62 -7.65
CA ARG A 253 9.09 -26.49 -8.63
C ARG A 253 8.59 -26.64 -10.08
N ARG A 254 7.58 -27.48 -10.32
CA ARG A 254 6.99 -27.67 -11.65
C ARG A 254 6.30 -26.39 -12.14
N ASP A 255 5.58 -25.70 -11.26
CA ASP A 255 4.90 -24.42 -11.59
C ASP A 255 5.91 -23.31 -11.88
N LEU A 256 6.99 -23.25 -11.09
CA LEU A 256 8.10 -22.31 -11.30
C LEU A 256 8.84 -22.54 -12.63
N GLU A 257 8.80 -23.76 -13.17
CA GLU A 257 9.32 -24.12 -14.50
C GLU A 257 8.29 -23.91 -15.62
N GLY A 258 7.02 -23.70 -15.27
CA GLY A 258 5.90 -23.40 -16.17
C GLY A 258 6.05 -22.05 -16.88
N ARG A 259 5.19 -21.78 -17.87
CA ARG A 259 5.28 -20.58 -18.72
C ARG A 259 5.20 -19.28 -17.90
N LEU A 260 6.13 -18.34 -18.16
CA LEU A 260 5.98 -16.95 -17.75
C LEU A 260 4.89 -16.27 -18.59
N GLU A 261 3.88 -15.75 -17.92
CA GLU A 261 2.78 -15.01 -18.54
C GLU A 261 2.86 -13.54 -18.10
N ASN A 262 2.82 -12.61 -19.05
CA ASN A 262 2.64 -11.19 -18.72
C ASN A 262 1.15 -10.90 -18.46
N ASN A 263 0.85 -10.28 -17.32
CA ASN A 263 -0.51 -10.06 -16.85
C ASN A 263 -0.71 -8.64 -16.29
N ALA A 264 -1.57 -7.85 -16.95
CA ALA A 264 -1.88 -6.46 -16.58
C ALA A 264 -2.96 -6.32 -15.48
N SER A 265 -3.49 -7.42 -14.96
CA SER A 265 -4.58 -7.42 -13.98
C SER A 265 -4.14 -7.66 -12.53
N ILE A 266 -2.88 -8.04 -12.32
CA ILE A 266 -2.30 -8.31 -11.00
C ILE A 266 -2.00 -7.00 -10.27
N ASN A 267 -2.92 -6.58 -9.41
CA ASN A 267 -2.84 -5.33 -8.67
C ASN A 267 -2.28 -5.55 -7.25
N ILE A 268 -2.07 -4.46 -6.52
CA ILE A 268 -1.97 -4.47 -5.06
C ILE A 268 -3.16 -3.64 -4.55
N HIS A 269 -4.05 -4.24 -3.79
CA HIS A 269 -5.30 -3.60 -3.41
C HIS A 269 -5.83 -3.99 -2.03
N TRP A 270 -6.92 -3.35 -1.62
CA TRP A 270 -7.58 -3.62 -0.36
C TRP A 270 -8.25 -5.00 -0.33
N GLY A 271 -7.97 -5.78 0.70
CA GLY A 271 -8.53 -7.12 0.92
C GLY A 271 -9.80 -7.16 1.79
N GLY A 272 -10.30 -6.02 2.27
CA GLY A 272 -11.28 -5.98 3.35
C GLY A 272 -10.61 -5.71 4.70
N ARG A 273 -11.33 -5.94 5.80
CA ARG A 273 -10.78 -5.77 7.15
C ARG A 273 -9.69 -6.81 7.49
N GLY A 274 -9.58 -7.90 6.75
CA GLY A 274 -8.64 -8.99 7.03
C GLY A 274 -9.29 -10.26 7.60
N VAL A 275 -10.60 -10.40 7.44
CA VAL A 275 -11.36 -11.62 7.81
C VAL A 275 -11.53 -12.61 6.65
N SER A 276 -11.07 -12.27 5.45
CA SER A 276 -11.20 -13.09 4.25
C SER A 276 -10.25 -12.60 3.14
N ASN A 277 -9.82 -13.50 2.24
CA ASN A 277 -9.05 -13.18 1.03
C ASN A 277 -9.86 -13.59 -0.22
N TRP A 278 -10.05 -12.66 -1.17
CA TRP A 278 -10.93 -12.83 -2.34
C TRP A 278 -10.27 -12.54 -3.69
N SER A 279 -8.95 -12.38 -3.77
CA SER A 279 -8.34 -11.91 -5.01
C SER A 279 -7.76 -13.03 -5.87
N GLU A 280 -8.11 -13.16 -7.14
CA GLU A 280 -7.51 -14.16 -8.05
C GLU A 280 -6.06 -13.75 -8.47
N GLY A 281 -5.14 -13.64 -7.51
CA GLY A 281 -3.69 -13.38 -7.70
C GLY A 281 -3.18 -11.96 -7.48
N CYS A 282 -4.05 -11.00 -7.13
CA CYS A 282 -3.52 -9.72 -6.65
C CYS A 282 -2.94 -9.86 -5.26
N GLN A 283 -2.03 -8.97 -4.92
CA GLN A 283 -1.57 -8.79 -3.56
C GLN A 283 -2.64 -8.01 -2.79
N VAL A 284 -3.03 -8.47 -1.61
CA VAL A 284 -4.07 -7.82 -0.82
C VAL A 284 -3.54 -7.36 0.52
N ILE A 285 -3.97 -6.16 0.93
CA ILE A 285 -3.59 -5.56 2.21
C ILE A 285 -4.85 -5.36 3.06
N CYS A 286 -4.76 -5.78 4.32
CA CYS A 286 -5.85 -5.70 5.27
C CYS A 286 -6.05 -4.28 5.78
N GLY A 287 -7.31 -3.90 6.02
CA GLY A 287 -7.67 -2.60 6.54
C GLY A 287 -7.63 -2.48 8.06
N ARG A 288 -7.50 -3.57 8.82
CA ARG A 288 -7.69 -3.57 10.28
C ARG A 288 -6.62 -2.81 11.04
N ALA A 289 -5.35 -2.95 10.69
CA ALA A 289 -4.26 -2.35 11.45
C ALA A 289 -3.00 -2.19 10.60
N TYR A 290 -2.11 -1.32 11.04
CA TYR A 290 -0.76 -1.15 10.52
C TYR A 290 0.18 -0.77 11.67
N VAL A 291 1.48 -0.87 11.44
CA VAL A 291 2.52 -0.32 12.33
C VAL A 291 3.04 0.97 11.70
N ASN A 292 2.98 2.06 12.45
CA ASN A 292 3.37 3.39 11.97
C ASN A 292 4.91 3.59 11.99
N HIS A 293 5.35 4.77 11.54
CA HIS A 293 6.76 5.19 11.54
C HIS A 293 7.43 5.30 12.91
N ARG A 294 6.68 5.21 14.02
CA ARG A 294 7.20 5.14 15.40
C ARG A 294 7.30 3.71 15.93
N ASN A 295 7.00 2.70 15.10
CA ASN A 295 6.83 1.31 15.53
C ASN A 295 5.61 1.06 16.44
N ASP A 296 4.64 1.98 16.47
CA ASP A 296 3.40 1.79 17.21
C ASP A 296 2.35 1.05 16.37
N LEU A 297 1.64 0.10 16.99
CA LEU A 297 0.46 -0.51 16.41
C LEU A 297 -0.68 0.50 16.35
N VAL A 298 -1.23 0.72 15.16
CA VAL A 298 -2.40 1.55 14.94
C VAL A 298 -3.59 0.68 14.57
N ASP A 299 -4.60 0.67 15.45
CA ASP A 299 -5.87 -0.02 15.22
C ASP A 299 -6.84 0.86 14.41
N CYS A 300 -7.38 0.28 13.34
CA CYS A 300 -8.40 0.85 12.46
C CYS A 300 -9.71 0.04 12.48
N THR A 301 -9.83 -1.02 13.29
CA THR A 301 -10.94 -1.99 13.30
C THR A 301 -12.32 -1.32 13.29
N ARG A 302 -12.48 -0.26 14.10
CA ARG A 302 -13.74 0.47 14.27
C ARG A 302 -14.29 1.08 12.99
N PHE A 303 -13.42 1.54 12.09
CA PHE A 303 -13.80 2.19 10.84
C PHE A 303 -13.28 1.46 9.59
N ALA A 304 -12.70 0.28 9.73
CA ALA A 304 -12.28 -0.55 8.62
C ALA A 304 -13.46 -1.38 8.11
N ALA A 305 -13.91 -1.09 6.88
CA ALA A 305 -14.96 -1.84 6.22
C ALA A 305 -14.61 -3.34 6.16
N THR A 306 -15.58 -4.21 6.42
CA THR A 306 -15.33 -5.66 6.37
C THR A 306 -15.38 -6.16 4.92
N THR A 307 -16.33 -5.64 4.15
CA THR A 307 -16.59 -6.03 2.77
C THR A 307 -16.94 -4.80 1.92
N TYR A 308 -17.09 -5.01 0.61
CA TYR A 308 -17.60 -4.00 -0.31
C TYR A 308 -18.95 -3.38 0.10
N SER A 309 -19.86 -4.16 0.71
CA SER A 309 -21.19 -3.65 1.09
C SER A 309 -21.15 -2.64 2.23
N THR A 310 -20.14 -2.75 3.10
CA THR A 310 -19.93 -1.80 4.20
C THR A 310 -19.06 -0.61 3.82
N LEU A 311 -18.33 -0.67 2.70
CA LEU A 311 -17.41 0.40 2.31
C LEU A 311 -18.17 1.69 1.96
N GLY A 312 -17.79 2.79 2.61
CA GLY A 312 -18.38 4.11 2.39
C GLY A 312 -19.75 4.32 3.05
N THR A 313 -20.18 3.39 3.91
CA THR A 313 -21.43 3.50 4.69
C THR A 313 -21.13 3.80 6.15
N ARG A 314 -22.16 4.09 6.96
CA ARG A 314 -22.04 4.19 8.41
C ARG A 314 -22.46 2.87 9.06
N VAL A 315 -21.60 2.34 9.93
CA VAL A 315 -21.88 1.16 10.74
C VAL A 315 -21.62 1.56 12.20
N ASN A 316 -22.61 1.39 13.07
CA ASN A 316 -22.56 1.82 14.48
C ASN A 316 -22.14 3.29 14.66
N GLY A 317 -22.58 4.17 13.75
CA GLY A 317 -22.26 5.60 13.76
C GLY A 317 -20.92 5.94 13.08
N ASP A 318 -20.03 4.98 12.86
CA ASP A 318 -18.71 5.21 12.27
C ASP A 318 -18.72 5.05 10.75
N TYR A 319 -18.09 6.00 10.07
CA TYR A 319 -17.92 5.95 8.63
C TYR A 319 -16.85 4.93 8.25
N GLN A 320 -17.25 3.94 7.45
CA GLN A 320 -16.41 2.81 7.09
C GLN A 320 -15.52 3.13 5.88
N THR A 321 -14.21 3.07 6.09
CA THR A 321 -13.16 3.30 5.09
C THR A 321 -12.40 2.01 4.79
N LYS A 322 -11.29 2.09 4.05
CA LYS A 322 -10.38 0.95 3.84
C LYS A 322 -9.35 0.80 4.97
N GLY A 323 -9.48 1.59 6.04
CA GLY A 323 -8.62 1.54 7.23
C GLY A 323 -7.14 1.72 6.89
N ALA A 324 -6.29 0.81 7.39
CA ALA A 324 -4.86 0.78 7.14
C ALA A 324 -4.47 0.88 5.66
N TYR A 325 -5.25 0.27 4.76
CA TYR A 325 -5.00 0.39 3.32
C TYR A 325 -5.15 1.83 2.81
N SER A 326 -6.07 2.62 3.38
CA SER A 326 -6.19 4.06 3.05
C SER A 326 -4.88 4.78 3.37
N VAL A 327 -4.24 4.48 4.51
CA VAL A 327 -2.97 5.10 4.91
C VAL A 327 -1.88 4.80 3.89
N LEU A 328 -1.76 3.56 3.42
CA LEU A 328 -0.80 3.19 2.38
C LEU A 328 -1.01 3.99 1.09
N VAL A 329 -2.25 4.02 0.57
CA VAL A 329 -2.52 4.74 -0.69
C VAL A 329 -2.37 6.24 -0.53
N ASP A 330 -2.69 6.78 0.65
CA ASP A 330 -2.60 8.20 0.93
C ASP A 330 -1.14 8.66 1.06
N LEU A 331 -0.30 7.88 1.75
CA LEU A 331 1.16 8.08 1.81
C LEU A 331 1.76 8.06 0.41
N VAL A 332 1.48 7.01 -0.37
CA VAL A 332 1.98 6.92 -1.76
C VAL A 332 1.50 8.10 -2.59
N THR A 333 0.23 8.52 -2.43
CA THR A 333 -0.31 9.65 -3.18
C THR A 333 0.36 10.97 -2.79
N ALA A 334 0.52 11.24 -1.50
CA ALA A 334 1.09 12.49 -1.01
C ALA A 334 2.57 12.63 -1.38
N PHE A 335 3.32 11.52 -1.34
CA PHE A 335 4.79 11.52 -1.43
C PHE A 335 5.36 11.04 -2.79
N SER A 336 4.54 10.62 -3.77
CA SER A 336 5.05 10.07 -5.05
C SER A 336 5.57 11.09 -6.07
N GLY A 337 5.64 12.38 -5.73
CA GLY A 337 5.98 13.43 -6.70
C GLY A 337 5.12 13.34 -7.97
N ASP A 338 5.69 13.68 -9.13
CA ASP A 338 5.02 13.59 -10.44
C ASP A 338 5.00 12.16 -11.00
N GLU A 339 5.78 11.24 -10.42
CA GLU A 339 5.94 9.91 -10.98
C GLU A 339 4.70 9.04 -10.75
N HIS A 340 3.99 9.27 -9.64
CA HIS A 340 2.80 8.51 -9.24
C HIS A 340 3.00 6.99 -9.30
N ALA A 341 4.23 6.55 -9.01
CA ALA A 341 4.70 5.19 -9.17
C ALA A 341 5.57 4.75 -7.99
N LEU A 342 5.71 3.45 -7.83
CA LEU A 342 6.57 2.83 -6.83
C LEU A 342 7.19 1.55 -7.33
N ASP A 343 8.30 1.18 -6.71
CA ASP A 343 8.97 -0.10 -6.93
C ASP A 343 8.41 -1.10 -5.92
N TYR A 344 7.77 -2.17 -6.41
CA TYR A 344 7.29 -3.26 -5.57
C TYR A 344 8.29 -4.41 -5.61
N MET A 345 8.88 -4.76 -4.48
CA MET A 345 9.73 -5.94 -4.34
C MET A 345 8.95 -7.05 -3.66
N LEU A 346 8.79 -8.20 -4.31
CA LEU A 346 8.28 -9.41 -3.67
C LEU A 346 9.47 -10.27 -3.26
N LEU A 347 9.62 -10.49 -1.96
CA LEU A 347 10.62 -11.34 -1.32
C LEU A 347 9.97 -12.62 -0.77
N TYR A 348 10.77 -13.66 -0.62
CA TYR A 348 10.46 -14.76 0.29
C TYR A 348 11.01 -14.46 1.69
N GLU A 349 10.39 -14.99 2.75
CA GLU A 349 10.85 -14.76 4.13
C GLU A 349 12.29 -15.25 4.35
N GLU A 350 12.76 -16.26 3.61
CA GLU A 350 14.16 -16.69 3.66
C GLU A 350 15.14 -15.62 3.20
N ASP A 351 14.73 -14.68 2.34
CA ASP A 351 15.60 -13.59 1.88
C ASP A 351 16.00 -12.66 3.03
N LEU A 352 15.20 -12.59 4.10
CA LEU A 352 15.51 -11.79 5.29
C LEU A 352 16.82 -12.25 5.96
N ARG A 353 17.21 -13.53 5.79
CA ARG A 353 18.44 -14.11 6.34
C ARG A 353 19.71 -13.55 5.70
N LEU A 354 19.59 -12.91 4.54
CA LEU A 354 20.72 -12.25 3.89
C LEU A 354 21.21 -11.03 4.70
N ASP A 355 20.43 -10.56 5.67
CA ASP A 355 20.89 -9.59 6.66
C ASP A 355 20.67 -10.12 8.10
N PRO A 356 21.76 -10.37 8.88
CA PRO A 356 21.63 -10.86 10.25
C PRO A 356 20.91 -9.89 11.19
N GLY A 357 20.67 -8.64 10.79
CA GLY A 357 19.86 -7.68 11.54
C GLY A 357 18.36 -7.98 11.57
N PHE A 358 17.83 -8.80 10.65
CA PHE A 358 16.39 -9.12 10.58
C PHE A 358 16.02 -10.41 11.32
N GLY A 359 16.84 -11.46 11.22
CA GLY A 359 16.54 -12.77 11.82
C GLY A 359 15.44 -13.55 11.11
N ASP A 360 15.20 -14.78 11.56
CA ASP A 360 14.35 -15.78 10.87
C ASP A 360 12.84 -15.58 11.02
N ASP A 361 12.41 -14.78 11.99
CA ASP A 361 11.01 -14.67 12.41
C ASP A 361 10.48 -13.24 12.38
N MET A 362 11.19 -12.31 11.73
CA MET A 362 10.81 -10.90 11.69
C MET A 362 9.41 -10.70 11.08
N ALA A 363 9.13 -11.30 9.93
CA ALA A 363 7.82 -11.12 9.28
C ALA A 363 6.71 -11.77 10.14
N ALA A 364 6.98 -12.92 10.76
CA ALA A 364 6.09 -13.53 11.74
C ALA A 364 5.79 -12.59 12.94
N LYS A 365 6.81 -11.97 13.52
CA LYS A 365 6.69 -11.02 14.63
C LYS A 365 5.89 -9.77 14.24
N ILE A 366 6.20 -9.18 13.09
CA ILE A 366 5.49 -8.01 12.56
C ILE A 366 4.01 -8.35 12.34
N ASN A 367 3.73 -9.48 11.69
CA ASN A 367 2.37 -9.93 11.44
C ASN A 367 1.60 -10.18 12.75
N ALA A 368 2.22 -10.87 13.71
CA ALA A 368 1.63 -11.16 15.01
C ALA A 368 1.24 -9.89 15.77
N VAL A 369 2.04 -8.81 15.70
CA VAL A 369 1.68 -7.52 16.31
C VAL A 369 0.38 -6.97 15.73
N MET A 370 0.21 -7.00 14.40
CA MET A 370 -0.99 -6.47 13.74
C MET A 370 -2.22 -7.39 13.84
N GLN A 371 -2.00 -8.70 14.02
CA GLN A 371 -3.07 -9.68 14.20
C GLN A 371 -3.57 -9.82 15.64
N ARG A 372 -2.86 -9.26 16.63
CA ARG A 372 -3.33 -9.26 18.02
C ARG A 372 -4.77 -8.73 18.08
N GLU A 373 -5.64 -9.50 18.71
CA GLU A 373 -6.93 -8.99 19.14
C GLU A 373 -6.65 -7.78 20.02
N ALA A 374 -7.24 -6.63 19.69
CA ALA A 374 -7.26 -5.50 20.59
C ALA A 374 -8.08 -5.96 21.80
N THR A 375 -7.44 -6.66 22.73
CA THR A 375 -7.99 -6.97 24.05
C THR A 375 -7.96 -5.66 24.81
N GLY A 376 -8.99 -4.86 24.56
CA GLY A 376 -9.32 -3.62 25.26
C GLY A 376 -10.82 -3.56 25.45
#